data_AF-A0A661I3I0-F1
#
_entry.id   AF-A0A661I3I0-F1
#
_cell.length_a   1.000
_cell.length_b   1.000
_cell.length_c   1.000
_cell.angle_alpha   90.00
_cell.angle_beta   90.00
_cell.angle_gamma   90.00
#
_symmetry.space_group_name_H-M   'P 1'
#
loop_
_entity.id
_entity.type
_entity.pdbx_description
1 polymer ?
#
loop_
_entity_poly.entity_id
_entity_poly.type
_entity_poly.pdbx_seq_one_letter_code
_entity_poly.pdbx_strand_id
1 'polypeptide(L)'
;MSNKCELCGSENELSDFVVDGDSNNVTIVLCSNCKNQIESGELDENHFNCLNDSMWSESSAVKVLTFRLLSKLSRQDLVDMMYLEEDERKWAEAGLEDEDALVYKDANGVTLQAGDTVVITKDLDVKGTGFTAKRGTAVRNIGLVHNDAEHIEGRVNGVKIHILTKFLKKS
;
A
#
# COMPACT_ATOMS: atom_id res chain seq x y z
N MET A 1 15.33 -7.92 27.03
CA MET A 1 14.66 -9.07 26.39
C MET A 1 13.24 -9.11 26.94
N SER A 2 12.25 -8.79 26.10
CA SER A 2 10.85 -8.94 26.49
C SER A 2 10.53 -10.44 26.55
N ASN A 3 9.89 -10.90 27.63
CA ASN A 3 9.46 -12.29 27.77
C ASN A 3 8.02 -12.50 27.28
N LYS A 4 7.48 -11.54 26.53
CA LYS A 4 6.11 -11.57 26.01
C LYS A 4 6.07 -10.92 24.63
N CYS A 5 5.11 -11.35 23.83
CA CYS A 5 4.75 -10.73 22.56
C CYS A 5 4.37 -9.26 22.78
N GLU A 6 4.99 -8.37 22.01
CA GLU A 6 4.78 -6.92 22.12
C GLU A 6 3.42 -6.49 21.56
N LEU A 7 2.74 -7.33 20.77
CA LEU A 7 1.37 -7.10 20.29
C LEU A 7 0.34 -7.68 21.27
N CYS A 8 0.25 -9.01 21.37
CA CYS A 8 -0.84 -9.67 22.10
C CYS A 8 -0.53 -10.03 23.56
N GLY A 9 0.71 -9.81 24.04
CA GLY A 9 1.11 -10.15 25.41
C GLY A 9 1.31 -11.64 25.69
N SER A 10 1.12 -12.52 24.70
CA SER A 10 1.34 -13.97 24.81
C SER A 10 2.82 -14.32 25.05
N GLU A 11 3.07 -15.39 25.81
CA GLU A 11 4.42 -15.94 26.06
C GLU A 11 4.75 -17.15 25.16
N ASN A 12 3.83 -17.52 24.26
CA ASN A 12 3.99 -18.69 23.41
C ASN A 12 4.98 -18.44 22.27
N GLU A 13 6.05 -19.24 22.21
CA GLU A 13 7.00 -19.32 21.08
C GLU A 13 7.38 -17.95 20.50
N LEU A 14 8.16 -17.21 21.26
CA LEU A 14 8.60 -15.86 20.92
C LEU A 14 9.70 -15.88 19.86
N SER A 15 9.57 -14.99 18.88
CA SER A 15 10.56 -14.81 17.83
C SER A 15 10.70 -13.34 17.47
N ASP A 16 11.88 -12.96 17.00
CA ASP A 16 12.14 -11.60 16.53
C ASP A 16 11.48 -11.39 15.16
N PHE A 17 10.83 -10.24 15.02
CA PHE A 17 10.21 -9.77 13.79
C PHE A 17 10.80 -8.41 13.43
N VAL A 18 11.28 -8.28 12.20
CA VAL A 18 11.85 -7.03 11.69
C VAL A 18 10.71 -6.18 11.16
N VAL A 19 10.59 -4.94 11.65
CA VAL A 19 9.64 -3.98 11.11
C VAL A 19 10.34 -3.21 10.00
N ASP A 20 10.08 -3.60 8.75
CA ASP A 20 10.72 -3.00 7.58
C ASP A 20 10.30 -1.54 7.36
N GLY A 21 11.11 -0.79 6.58
CA GLY A 21 10.78 0.57 6.14
C GLY A 21 11.47 1.71 6.91
N ASP A 22 12.33 1.40 7.88
CA ASP A 22 13.26 2.36 8.47
C ASP A 22 14.71 1.96 8.15
N SER A 23 15.59 2.95 8.12
CA SER A 23 17.05 2.82 7.96
C SER A 23 17.74 1.98 9.05
N ASN A 24 17.09 1.70 10.18
CA ASN A 24 17.70 1.02 11.33
C ASN A 24 17.25 -0.44 11.57
N ASN A 25 16.41 -1.05 10.71
CA ASN A 25 15.93 -2.44 10.85
C ASN A 25 15.52 -2.78 12.30
N VAL A 26 14.56 -2.03 12.85
CA VAL A 26 14.11 -2.20 14.24
C VAL A 26 13.39 -3.55 14.39
N THR A 27 13.72 -4.28 15.45
CA THR A 27 13.15 -5.60 15.75
C THR A 27 12.24 -5.54 16.97
N ILE A 28 11.15 -6.29 16.90
CA ILE A 28 10.20 -6.49 18.02
C ILE A 28 9.99 -7.98 18.27
N VAL A 29 9.56 -8.32 19.48
CA VAL A 29 9.28 -9.72 19.84
C VAL A 29 7.81 -10.07 19.59
N LEU A 30 7.55 -11.07 18.75
CA LEU A 30 6.21 -11.57 18.44
C LEU A 30 6.05 -13.06 18.78
N CYS A 31 4.84 -13.46 19.16
CA CYS A 31 4.49 -14.88 19.26
C CYS A 31 4.29 -15.50 17.87
N SER A 32 4.43 -16.82 17.78
CA SER A 32 4.27 -17.57 16.52
C SER A 32 2.92 -17.31 15.83
N ASN A 33 1.83 -17.15 16.59
CA ASN A 33 0.52 -16.86 16.04
C ASN A 33 0.47 -15.49 15.33
N CYS A 34 0.89 -14.41 16.01
CA CYS A 34 0.92 -13.08 15.41
C CYS A 34 1.81 -13.06 14.18
N LYS A 35 3.01 -13.64 14.27
CA LYS A 35 3.95 -13.69 13.16
C LYS A 35 3.36 -14.40 11.94
N ASN A 36 2.78 -15.58 12.13
CA ASN A 36 2.17 -16.33 11.04
C ASN A 36 1.01 -15.58 10.37
N GLN A 37 0.15 -14.90 11.15
CA GLN A 37 -0.94 -14.10 10.57
C GLN A 37 -0.43 -12.88 9.79
N ILE A 38 0.61 -12.20 10.30
CA ILE A 38 1.22 -11.05 9.61
C ILE A 38 1.87 -11.48 8.30
N GLU A 39 2.62 -12.59 8.30
CA GLU A 39 3.33 -13.11 7.12
C GLU A 39 2.39 -13.76 6.10
N SER A 40 1.30 -14.39 6.54
CA SER A 40 0.31 -15.01 5.64
C SER A 40 -0.70 -14.02 5.07
N GLY A 41 -0.90 -12.86 5.72
CA GLY A 41 -1.93 -11.89 5.35
C GLY A 41 -3.35 -12.30 5.73
N GLU A 42 -3.56 -13.51 6.26
CA GLU A 42 -4.85 -13.98 6.79
C GLU A 42 -4.99 -13.53 8.25
N LEU A 43 -5.46 -12.29 8.43
CA LEU A 43 -5.60 -11.67 9.74
C LEU A 43 -6.93 -12.07 10.40
N ASP A 44 -6.87 -12.66 11.60
CA ASP A 44 -8.04 -12.99 12.40
C ASP A 44 -8.53 -11.75 13.19
N GLU A 45 -9.75 -11.31 12.91
CA GLU A 45 -10.35 -10.11 13.54
C GLU A 45 -10.45 -10.21 15.06
N ASN A 46 -10.63 -11.41 15.64
CA ASN A 46 -10.77 -11.59 17.07
C ASN A 46 -9.41 -11.57 17.77
N HIS A 47 -8.39 -12.17 17.16
CA HIS A 47 -7.03 -12.19 17.67
C HIS A 47 -6.43 -10.79 17.71
N PHE A 48 -6.62 -10.01 16.65
CA PHE A 48 -6.09 -8.65 16.54
C PHE A 48 -6.90 -7.58 17.29
N ASN A 49 -7.87 -7.97 18.12
CA ASN A 49 -8.44 -7.04 19.10
C ASN A 49 -7.41 -6.56 20.14
N CYS A 50 -6.29 -7.27 20.30
CA CYS A 50 -5.16 -6.81 21.11
C CYS A 50 -4.53 -5.52 20.60
N LEU A 51 -4.69 -5.19 19.31
CA LEU A 51 -4.13 -3.97 18.72
C LEU A 51 -4.70 -2.68 19.35
N ASN A 52 -5.89 -2.74 19.94
CA ASN A 52 -6.47 -1.64 20.72
C ASN A 52 -5.60 -1.22 21.90
N ASP A 53 -4.85 -2.17 22.47
CA ASP A 53 -3.92 -1.91 23.57
C ASP A 53 -2.51 -1.63 23.01
N SER A 54 -2.08 -2.36 21.99
CA SER A 54 -0.75 -2.19 21.36
C SER A 54 -0.56 -0.82 20.73
N MET A 55 -1.62 -0.17 20.28
CA MET A 55 -1.58 1.17 19.66
C MET A 55 -1.06 2.25 20.62
N TRP A 56 -1.13 2.02 21.94
CA TRP A 56 -0.66 2.93 22.99
C TRP A 56 0.73 2.56 23.54
N SER A 57 1.42 1.62 22.88
CA SER A 57 2.76 1.18 23.30
C SER A 57 3.78 2.33 23.24
N GLU A 58 4.74 2.33 24.17
CA GLU A 58 5.86 3.28 24.16
C GLU A 58 6.87 2.98 23.04
N SER A 59 6.84 1.76 22.49
CA SER A 59 7.73 1.34 21.40
C SER A 59 7.22 1.84 20.05
N SER A 60 7.97 2.72 19.40
CA SER A 60 7.66 3.23 18.05
C SER A 60 7.47 2.10 17.04
N ALA A 61 8.26 1.03 17.12
CA ALA A 61 8.13 -0.12 16.22
C ALA A 61 6.78 -0.85 16.39
N VAL A 62 6.30 -0.96 17.62
CA VAL A 62 4.98 -1.55 17.92
C VAL A 62 3.86 -0.66 17.41
N LYS A 63 3.96 0.65 17.62
CA LYS A 63 2.96 1.61 17.10
C LYS A 63 2.90 1.55 15.57
N VAL A 64 4.06 1.56 14.90
CA VAL A 64 4.15 1.48 13.43
C VAL A 64 3.55 0.20 12.91
N LEU A 65 3.90 -0.96 13.48
CA LEU A 65 3.32 -2.23 13.04
C LEU A 65 1.81 -2.29 13.31
N THR A 66 1.38 -1.78 14.47
CA THR A 66 -0.05 -1.71 14.84
C THR A 66 -0.84 -0.87 13.84
N PHE A 67 -0.30 0.30 13.46
CA PHE A 67 -0.90 1.14 12.42
C PHE A 67 -1.07 0.37 11.12
N ARG A 68 -0.03 -0.32 10.65
CA ARG A 68 -0.08 -1.10 9.40
C ARG A 68 -1.15 -2.20 9.44
N LEU A 69 -1.24 -2.92 10.55
CA LEU A 69 -2.21 -4.01 10.72
C LEU A 69 -3.64 -3.49 10.84
N LEU A 70 -3.87 -2.38 11.56
CA LEU A 70 -5.18 -1.74 11.64
C LEU A 70 -5.64 -1.21 10.28
N SER A 71 -4.73 -0.63 9.50
CA SER A 71 -5.01 -0.21 8.12
C SER A 71 -5.38 -1.41 7.23
N LYS A 72 -4.65 -2.54 7.30
CA LYS A 72 -5.00 -3.78 6.58
C LYS A 72 -6.37 -4.35 7.00
N LEU A 73 -6.71 -4.26 8.29
CA LEU A 73 -8.00 -4.69 8.84
C LEU A 73 -9.15 -3.70 8.58
N SER A 74 -8.93 -2.62 7.83
CA SER A 74 -9.92 -1.56 7.58
C SER A 74 -10.50 -0.91 8.84
N ARG A 75 -9.73 -0.86 9.94
CA ARG A 75 -10.13 -0.26 11.24
C ARG A 75 -9.64 1.18 11.36
N GLN A 76 -10.08 2.04 10.43
CA GLN A 76 -9.61 3.42 10.34
C GLN A 76 -9.97 4.27 11.58
N ASP A 77 -11.07 3.95 12.25
CA ASP A 77 -11.51 4.59 13.49
C ASP A 77 -10.46 4.51 14.60
N LEU A 78 -9.76 3.38 14.71
CA LEU A 78 -8.67 3.20 15.67
C LEU A 78 -7.40 3.90 15.21
N VAL A 79 -7.10 3.82 13.92
CA VAL A 79 -5.94 4.52 13.32
C VAL A 79 -6.02 6.02 13.56
N ASP A 80 -7.19 6.61 13.42
CA ASP A 80 -7.41 8.06 13.62
C ASP A 80 -7.23 8.50 15.08
N MET A 81 -7.36 7.58 16.04
CA MET A 81 -7.09 7.85 17.46
C MET A 81 -5.61 7.69 17.82
N MET A 82 -4.81 7.03 16.98
CA MET A 82 -3.38 6.86 17.24
C MET A 82 -2.65 8.19 17.16
N TYR A 83 -1.84 8.45 18.16
CA TYR A 83 -0.87 9.53 18.10
C TYR A 83 0.48 8.96 17.67
N LEU A 84 0.89 9.33 16.46
CA LEU A 84 2.20 9.04 15.87
C LEU A 84 2.93 10.36 15.63
N GLU A 85 4.20 10.38 16.00
CA GLU A 85 5.10 11.46 15.60
C GLU A 85 5.30 11.47 14.07
N GLU A 86 5.78 12.57 13.51
CA GLU A 86 5.86 12.74 12.05
C GLU A 86 6.77 11.70 11.37
N ASP A 87 7.86 11.32 12.03
CA ASP A 87 8.77 10.27 11.61
C ASP A 87 8.16 8.87 11.75
N GLU A 88 7.50 8.58 12.88
CA GLU A 88 6.77 7.32 13.09
C GLU A 88 5.68 7.13 12.04
N ARG A 89 4.93 8.19 11.72
CA ARG A 89 3.86 8.15 10.71
C ARG A 89 4.40 7.90 9.32
N LYS A 90 5.47 8.59 8.91
CA LYS A 90 6.12 8.36 7.62
C LYS A 90 6.63 6.93 7.50
N TRP A 91 7.21 6.39 8.58
CA TRP A 91 7.66 5.00 8.61
C TRP A 91 6.48 4.03 8.49
N ALA A 92 5.38 4.28 9.18
CA ALA A 92 4.19 3.43 9.09
C ALA A 92 3.61 3.41 7.68
N GLU A 93 3.45 4.58 7.05
CA GLU A 93 2.96 4.73 5.68
C GLU A 93 3.91 4.07 4.66
N ALA A 94 5.24 4.13 4.86
CA ALA A 94 6.22 3.54 3.94
C ALA A 94 6.14 2.01 3.81
N GLY A 95 5.68 1.29 4.85
CA GLY A 95 5.48 -0.16 4.76
C GLY A 95 4.02 -0.58 4.59
N LEU A 96 3.14 0.38 4.31
CA LEU A 96 1.85 0.13 3.67
C LEU A 96 1.95 0.20 2.15
N GLU A 97 3.15 0.39 1.59
CA GLU A 97 3.37 0.18 0.16
C GLU A 97 2.88 -1.24 -0.18
N ASP A 98 1.79 -1.22 -0.94
CA ASP A 98 0.74 -2.21 -0.97
C ASP A 98 1.30 -3.48 -1.63
N GLU A 99 1.49 -4.57 -0.89
CA GLU A 99 1.82 -5.88 -1.50
C GLU A 99 0.65 -6.39 -2.35
N ASP A 100 -0.56 -5.88 -2.08
CA ASP A 100 -1.76 -5.98 -2.92
C ASP A 100 -1.92 -4.78 -3.88
N ALA A 101 -0.89 -3.93 -4.04
CA ALA A 101 -0.85 -2.91 -5.09
C ALA A 101 -1.11 -3.62 -6.40
N LEU A 102 -2.30 -3.37 -6.96
CA LEU A 102 -2.61 -3.69 -8.34
C LEU A 102 -1.44 -3.26 -9.22
N VAL A 103 -0.74 -4.25 -9.78
CA VAL A 103 0.44 -3.98 -10.60
C VAL A 103 -0.03 -3.54 -11.98
N TYR A 104 -0.03 -2.24 -12.22
CA TYR A 104 -0.34 -1.67 -13.53
C TYR A 104 0.83 -1.95 -14.47
N LYS A 105 0.57 -2.66 -15.56
CA LYS A 105 1.59 -2.97 -16.59
C LYS A 105 1.18 -2.41 -17.93
N ASP A 106 2.12 -1.78 -18.61
CA ASP A 106 1.92 -1.32 -19.99
C ASP A 106 1.83 -2.51 -20.98
N ALA A 107 1.64 -2.20 -22.26
CA ALA A 107 1.55 -3.20 -23.33
C ALA A 107 2.80 -4.11 -23.48
N ASN A 108 3.95 -3.70 -22.94
CA ASN A 108 5.21 -4.46 -22.96
C ASN A 108 5.52 -5.13 -21.61
N GLY A 109 4.61 -5.05 -20.63
CA GLY A 109 4.81 -5.62 -19.30
C GLY A 109 5.62 -4.74 -18.34
N VAL A 110 5.86 -3.47 -18.68
CA VAL A 110 6.59 -2.53 -17.81
C VAL A 110 5.63 -1.98 -16.75
N THR A 111 6.05 -2.05 -15.48
CA THR A 111 5.28 -1.50 -14.36
C THR A 111 5.14 0.02 -14.47
N LEU A 112 3.92 0.51 -14.35
CA LEU A 112 3.56 1.91 -14.35
C LEU A 112 3.40 2.43 -12.92
N GLN A 113 3.88 3.63 -12.68
CA GLN A 113 3.74 4.35 -11.41
C GLN A 113 2.96 5.65 -11.61
N ALA A 114 2.34 6.14 -10.54
CA ALA A 114 1.72 7.46 -10.56
C ALA A 114 2.79 8.53 -10.87
N GLY A 115 2.47 9.46 -11.76
CA GLY A 115 3.40 10.48 -12.24
C GLY A 115 4.15 10.11 -13.53
N ASP A 116 4.11 8.85 -13.96
CA ASP A 116 4.80 8.41 -15.19
C ASP A 116 4.28 9.13 -16.45
N THR A 117 5.11 9.10 -17.49
CA THR A 117 4.71 9.48 -18.85
C THR A 117 4.60 8.24 -19.72
N VAL A 118 3.47 8.10 -20.39
CA VAL A 118 3.15 6.98 -21.28
C VAL A 118 2.75 7.48 -22.65
N VAL A 119 2.88 6.63 -23.66
CA VAL A 119 2.49 6.91 -25.05
C VAL A 119 1.42 5.94 -25.49
N ILE A 120 0.39 6.47 -26.15
CA ILE A 120 -0.70 5.68 -26.69
C ILE A 120 -0.22 4.90 -27.93
N THR A 121 -0.44 3.59 -27.95
CA THR A 121 0.03 2.69 -29.02
C THR A 121 -0.99 2.46 -30.14
N LYS A 122 -2.26 2.84 -29.95
CA LYS A 122 -3.37 2.71 -30.91
C LYS A 122 -4.28 3.94 -30.90
N ASP A 123 -4.98 4.20 -31.99
CA ASP A 123 -6.01 5.26 -32.01
C ASP A 123 -7.17 4.87 -31.08
N LEU A 124 -7.52 5.75 -30.14
CA LEU A 124 -8.58 5.53 -29.15
C LEU A 124 -9.63 6.63 -29.26
N ASP A 125 -10.87 6.25 -29.54
CA ASP A 125 -11.99 7.18 -29.50
C ASP A 125 -12.37 7.46 -28.04
N VAL A 126 -12.25 8.72 -27.64
CA VAL A 126 -12.51 9.11 -26.25
C VAL A 126 -14.01 9.32 -26.08
N LYS A 127 -14.66 8.36 -25.42
CA LYS A 127 -16.09 8.42 -25.11
C LYS A 127 -16.44 9.72 -24.37
N GLY A 128 -17.55 10.35 -24.75
CA GLY A 128 -18.00 11.61 -24.17
C GLY A 128 -17.28 12.85 -24.72
N THR A 129 -16.31 12.68 -25.61
CA THR A 129 -15.67 13.77 -26.35
C THR A 129 -15.78 13.52 -27.85
N GLY A 130 -15.75 14.58 -28.65
CA GLY A 130 -15.78 14.49 -30.11
C GLY A 130 -14.41 14.23 -30.76
N PHE A 131 -13.40 13.81 -30.00
CA PHE A 131 -12.04 13.63 -30.52
C PHE A 131 -11.49 12.22 -30.28
N THR A 132 -10.56 11.83 -31.16
CA THR A 132 -9.81 10.57 -31.07
C THR A 132 -8.40 10.88 -30.56
N ALA A 133 -7.98 10.20 -29.49
CA ALA A 133 -6.59 10.22 -29.05
C ALA A 133 -5.76 9.36 -30.02
N LYS A 134 -4.91 10.00 -30.82
CA LYS A 134 -4.15 9.33 -31.87
C LYS A 134 -2.97 8.54 -31.31
N ARG A 135 -2.60 7.47 -32.00
CA ARG A 135 -1.34 6.75 -31.74
C ARG A 135 -0.17 7.73 -31.73
N GLY A 136 0.71 7.57 -30.74
CA GLY A 136 1.86 8.44 -30.52
C GLY A 136 1.57 9.63 -29.60
N THR A 137 0.31 9.86 -29.21
CA THR A 137 -0.02 10.90 -28.22
C THR A 137 0.60 10.53 -26.87
N ALA A 138 1.37 11.45 -26.30
CA ALA A 138 1.95 11.30 -24.97
C ALA A 138 0.95 11.76 -23.90
N VAL A 139 0.81 10.95 -22.86
CA VAL A 139 0.01 11.22 -21.66
C VAL A 139 1.00 11.34 -20.51
N ARG A 140 1.13 12.55 -19.97
CA ARG A 140 2.08 12.86 -18.88
C ARG A 140 1.34 12.88 -17.55
N ASN A 141 2.06 12.58 -16.48
CA ASN A 141 1.56 12.63 -15.11
C ASN A 141 0.29 11.76 -14.96
N ILE A 142 0.42 10.47 -15.33
CA ILE A 142 -0.69 9.53 -15.18
C ILE A 142 -1.00 9.27 -13.70
N GLY A 143 -2.26 9.06 -13.38
CA GLY A 143 -2.69 8.51 -12.08
C GLY A 143 -3.09 7.04 -12.23
N LEU A 144 -3.02 6.31 -11.13
CA LEU A 144 -3.40 4.90 -11.06
C LEU A 144 -4.83 4.80 -10.52
N VAL A 145 -5.67 3.96 -11.13
CA VAL A 145 -7.07 3.82 -10.73
C VAL A 145 -7.22 2.76 -9.65
N HIS A 146 -7.43 3.19 -8.41
CA HIS A 146 -7.62 2.28 -7.28
C HIS A 146 -8.66 1.18 -7.60
N ASN A 147 -8.30 -0.08 -7.32
CA ASN A 147 -9.08 -1.28 -7.62
C ASN A 147 -9.24 -1.68 -9.11
N ASP A 148 -8.50 -1.08 -10.05
CA ASP A 148 -8.55 -1.46 -11.47
C ASP A 148 -7.17 -1.38 -12.17
N ALA A 149 -6.37 -2.46 -12.11
CA ALA A 149 -5.05 -2.56 -12.76
C ALA A 149 -5.09 -2.43 -14.30
N GLU A 150 -6.25 -2.63 -14.91
CA GLU A 150 -6.37 -2.54 -16.37
C GLU A 150 -6.50 -1.08 -16.82
N HIS A 151 -6.85 -0.15 -15.93
CA HIS A 151 -7.06 1.25 -16.28
C HIS A 151 -6.12 2.20 -15.54
N ILE A 152 -5.66 3.22 -16.27
CA ILE A 152 -5.02 4.40 -15.68
C ILE A 152 -5.83 5.64 -16.01
N GLU A 153 -5.66 6.67 -15.20
CA GLU A 153 -6.20 7.99 -15.48
C GLU A 153 -5.11 8.88 -16.08
N GLY A 154 -5.48 9.65 -17.10
CA GLY A 154 -4.56 10.53 -17.78
C GLY A 154 -5.26 11.75 -18.35
N ARG A 155 -4.48 12.72 -18.83
CA ARG A 155 -5.02 13.91 -19.51
C ARG A 155 -4.54 13.98 -20.95
N VAL A 156 -5.48 14.13 -21.88
CA VAL A 156 -5.22 14.41 -23.30
C VAL A 156 -6.01 15.65 -23.68
N ASN A 157 -5.35 16.64 -24.27
CA ASN A 157 -5.96 17.93 -24.65
C ASN A 157 -6.71 18.62 -23.48
N GLY A 158 -6.20 18.48 -22.25
CA GLY A 158 -6.81 19.05 -21.05
C GLY A 158 -8.01 18.27 -20.49
N VAL A 159 -8.47 17.22 -21.17
CA VAL A 159 -9.58 16.37 -20.71
C VAL A 159 -9.04 15.15 -19.97
N LYS A 160 -9.62 14.86 -18.79
CA LYS A 160 -9.32 13.65 -18.02
C LYS A 160 -10.00 12.44 -18.68
N ILE A 161 -9.24 11.39 -18.95
CA ILE A 161 -9.70 10.17 -19.61
C ILE A 161 -9.18 8.93 -18.87
N HIS A 162 -9.94 7.84 -18.93
CA HIS A 162 -9.54 6.53 -18.41
C HIS A 162 -9.07 5.68 -19.59
N ILE A 163 -7.88 5.11 -19.50
CA ILE A 163 -7.22 4.42 -20.62
C ILE A 163 -6.79 3.03 -20.16
N LEU A 164 -7.06 2.03 -21.01
CA LEU A 164 -6.59 0.66 -20.77
C LEU A 164 -5.07 0.58 -20.91
N THR A 165 -4.39 0.02 -19.91
CA THR A 165 -2.94 -0.10 -19.81
C THR A 165 -2.31 -0.88 -20.97
N LYS A 166 -3.04 -1.86 -21.53
CA LYS A 166 -2.64 -2.62 -22.74
C LYS A 166 -2.50 -1.79 -24.02
N PHE A 167 -2.97 -0.53 -24.03
CA PHE A 167 -2.80 0.40 -25.15
C PHE A 167 -1.75 1.48 -24.87
N LEU A 168 -1.00 1.34 -23.79
CA LEU A 168 0.00 2.29 -23.36
C LEU A 168 1.39 1.67 -23.46
N LYS A 169 2.39 2.52 -23.64
CA LYS A 169 3.80 2.19 -23.54
C LYS A 169 4.49 3.22 -22.65
N LYS A 170 5.25 2.79 -21.64
CA LYS A 170 6.07 3.71 -20.84
C LYS A 170 7.11 4.39 -21.73
N SER A 171 7.21 5.72 -21.63
CA SER A 171 8.15 6.55 -22.40
C SER A 171 9.47 6.73 -21.69
#